data_AF-A0A535J4T2-F1
#
_entry.id   AF-A0A535J4T2-F1
#
_cell.length_a   1.000
_cell.length_b   1.000
_cell.length_c   1.000
_cell.angle_alpha   90.00
_cell.angle_beta   90.00
_cell.angle_gamma   90.00
#
_symmetry.space_group_name_H-M   'P 1'
#
loop_
_entity.id
_entity.type
_entity.pdbx_description
1 polymer ?
#
loop_
_entity_poly.entity_id
_entity_poly.type
_entity_poly.pdbx_seq_one_letter_code
_entity_poly.pdbx_strand_id
1 'polypeptide(L)'
;MSDDFERNLREHLHSEAEETREFPRRLRGRIRDGIAPRTRARMAPQLALAGALVLVAVAVLVVRNPHVIFTDVPSTIKSIFQQPTPSPTPQPFTCTDRSGGTTGASSQLSTIRTAPHDGYDRIVFEFSGQIPSYDLSRQDSATFVRDASGQPVTLDGSVGIKLVFRNTDAASGVQADAKPALISVKEIAQIGNFERVLSYGIGLASSQCVRVLELSGPARLVVDVATTASASTTAAPTPLPTQPAATDLGQFSCLDHSGGVDSGSAMQLTHVRVAHQAGFDRIVFEFAPQPGATAHLPAYTLSRQASAKFIKDPSGQPVTMRGSAGLRVVFHGASGATSYSESRDQTPNLPVVQEVAQLGDFEAVLSWGAGLSRASCLRTLELSNPTRLVIDVQTP
;
A
#
# COMPACT_ATOMS: atom_id res chain seq x y z
N MET A 1 -62.75 15.19 -15.71
CA MET A 1 -61.86 14.24 -15.03
C MET A 1 -61.97 14.54 -13.55
N SER A 2 -62.37 13.54 -12.78
CA SER A 2 -63.19 13.62 -11.57
C SER A 2 -62.43 14.12 -10.32
N ASP A 3 -63.10 14.94 -9.50
CA ASP A 3 -62.70 15.34 -8.14
C ASP A 3 -62.35 14.14 -7.23
N ASP A 4 -62.80 12.93 -7.56
CA ASP A 4 -62.41 11.69 -6.89
C ASP A 4 -60.92 11.34 -7.05
N PHE A 5 -60.31 11.72 -8.18
CA PHE A 5 -58.91 11.42 -8.42
C PHE A 5 -58.01 12.30 -7.54
N GLU A 6 -58.31 13.60 -7.43
CA GLU A 6 -57.56 14.51 -6.56
C GLU A 6 -57.73 14.16 -5.08
N ARG A 7 -58.93 13.72 -4.67
CA ARG A 7 -59.17 13.25 -3.29
C ARG A 7 -58.37 11.99 -2.98
N ASN A 8 -58.40 10.99 -3.85
CA ASN A 8 -57.61 9.76 -3.66
C ASN A 8 -56.11 10.05 -3.66
N LEU A 9 -55.63 10.96 -4.52
CA LEU A 9 -54.22 11.33 -4.55
C LEU A 9 -53.79 12.05 -3.26
N ARG A 10 -54.63 12.93 -2.73
CA ARG A 10 -54.38 13.59 -1.43
C ARG A 10 -54.32 12.60 -0.28
N GLU A 11 -55.26 11.67 -0.20
CA GLU A 11 -55.28 10.65 0.85
C GLU A 11 -54.06 9.73 0.76
N HIS A 12 -53.67 9.33 -0.45
CA HIS A 12 -52.49 8.50 -0.67
C HIS A 12 -51.19 9.21 -0.27
N LEU A 13 -51.04 10.49 -0.64
CA LEU A 13 -49.89 11.31 -0.25
C LEU A 13 -49.84 11.58 1.26
N HIS A 14 -51.00 11.73 1.92
CA HIS A 14 -51.06 11.86 3.38
C HIS A 14 -50.69 10.55 4.09
N SER A 15 -51.11 9.41 3.57
CA SER A 15 -50.73 8.08 4.08
C SER A 15 -49.22 7.83 3.98
N GLU A 16 -48.61 8.08 2.81
CA GLU A 16 -47.15 7.90 2.64
C GLU A 16 -46.33 8.90 3.48
N ALA A 17 -46.83 10.13 3.67
CA ALA A 17 -46.18 11.14 4.51
C ALA A 17 -46.22 10.79 6.01
N GLU A 18 -47.23 10.04 6.47
CA GLU A 18 -47.27 9.51 7.84
C GLU A 18 -46.35 8.30 8.01
N GLU A 19 -46.29 7.41 7.03
CA GLU A 19 -45.42 6.23 7.05
C GLU A 19 -43.93 6.61 7.06
N THR A 20 -43.54 7.63 6.29
CA THR A 20 -42.18 8.19 6.27
C THR A 20 -41.82 8.97 7.54
N ARG A 21 -42.79 9.42 8.35
CA ARG A 21 -42.58 10.01 9.69
C ARG A 21 -42.51 8.97 10.81
N GLU A 22 -43.09 7.78 10.65
CA GLU A 22 -42.97 6.69 11.62
C GLU A 22 -41.64 5.94 11.51
N PHE A 23 -41.07 5.81 10.31
CA PHE A 23 -39.81 5.10 10.08
C PHE A 23 -38.64 5.63 10.95
N PRO A 24 -38.44 6.96 11.10
CA PRO A 24 -37.42 7.52 12.00
C PRO A 24 -37.71 7.29 13.49
N ARG A 25 -38.98 7.14 13.89
CA ARG A 25 -39.38 6.93 15.30
C ARG A 25 -39.14 5.48 15.73
N ARG A 26 -39.42 4.51 14.86
CA ARG A 26 -39.12 3.09 15.13
C ARG A 26 -37.62 2.80 15.16
N LEU A 27 -36.82 3.50 14.35
CA LEU A 27 -35.34 3.44 14.43
C LEU A 27 -34.79 4.10 15.70
N ARG A 28 -35.32 5.25 16.14
CA ARG A 28 -34.92 5.88 17.42
C ARG A 28 -35.26 5.03 18.65
N GLY A 29 -36.37 4.29 18.64
CA GLY A 29 -36.70 3.33 19.70
C GLY A 29 -35.67 2.20 19.80
N ARG A 30 -35.29 1.59 18.67
CA ARG A 30 -34.31 0.50 18.63
C ARG A 30 -32.88 0.94 18.96
N ILE A 31 -32.51 2.18 18.65
CA ILE A 31 -31.20 2.75 19.03
C ILE A 31 -31.14 3.05 20.53
N ARG A 32 -32.25 3.49 21.16
CA ARG A 32 -32.30 3.77 22.60
C ARG A 32 -32.27 2.49 23.44
N ASP A 33 -32.89 1.41 22.97
CA ASP A 33 -32.84 0.09 23.65
C ASP A 33 -31.49 -0.64 23.44
N GLY A 34 -30.73 -0.30 22.39
CA GLY A 34 -29.39 -0.82 22.14
C GLY A 34 -28.27 -0.15 22.96
N ILE A 35 -28.54 1.01 23.56
CA ILE A 35 -27.55 1.84 24.31
C ILE A 35 -27.82 1.85 25.82
N ALA A 36 -28.85 1.14 26.30
CA ALA A 36 -29.02 0.93 27.74
C ALA A 36 -27.84 0.09 28.28
N PRO A 37 -27.05 0.58 29.25
CA PRO A 37 -25.96 -0.18 29.83
C PRO A 37 -26.57 -1.38 30.57
N ARG A 38 -26.47 -2.56 29.96
CA ARG A 38 -26.65 -3.82 30.68
C ARG A 38 -25.62 -3.81 31.81
N THR A 39 -26.10 -3.70 33.04
CA THR A 39 -25.35 -3.98 34.25
C THR A 39 -24.83 -5.41 34.16
N ARG A 40 -23.62 -5.58 33.61
CA ARG A 40 -22.84 -6.80 33.78
C ARG A 40 -22.63 -6.97 35.27
N ALA A 41 -23.26 -7.98 35.84
CA ALA A 41 -22.90 -8.51 37.14
C ALA A 41 -21.38 -8.70 37.16
N ARG A 42 -20.72 -8.03 38.10
CA ARG A 42 -19.30 -8.20 38.37
C ARG A 42 -19.05 -9.66 38.71
N MET A 43 -18.51 -10.42 37.78
CA MET A 43 -17.73 -11.62 38.10
C MET A 43 -16.26 -11.25 38.00
N ALA A 44 -15.63 -11.09 39.15
CA ALA A 44 -14.20 -11.27 39.34
C ALA A 44 -14.00 -11.69 40.81
N PRO A 45 -13.02 -12.54 41.18
CA PRO A 45 -12.00 -13.20 40.35
C PRO A 45 -11.81 -14.71 40.66
N GLN A 46 -11.64 -15.56 39.64
CA GLN A 46 -11.11 -16.93 39.83
C GLN A 46 -9.57 -17.01 39.77
N LEU A 47 -8.87 -15.88 39.81
CA LEU A 47 -7.39 -15.83 39.88
C LEU A 47 -6.85 -15.68 41.32
N ALA A 48 -7.71 -15.51 42.34
CA ALA A 48 -7.27 -15.44 43.73
C ALA A 48 -7.01 -16.83 44.37
N LEU A 49 -7.52 -17.92 43.79
CA LEU A 49 -7.35 -19.27 44.36
C LEU A 49 -5.98 -19.90 44.02
N ALA A 50 -5.37 -19.56 42.89
CA ALA A 50 -4.06 -20.08 42.49
C ALA A 50 -2.91 -19.41 43.29
N GLY A 51 -2.98 -18.10 43.53
CA GLY A 51 -1.97 -17.38 44.32
C GLY A 51 -1.96 -17.78 45.79
N ALA A 52 -3.14 -18.05 46.37
CA ALA A 52 -3.25 -18.53 47.75
C ALA A 52 -2.69 -19.96 47.92
N LEU A 53 -2.89 -20.85 46.94
CA LEU A 53 -2.31 -22.20 46.95
C LEU A 53 -0.78 -22.19 46.82
N VAL A 54 -0.22 -21.29 46.00
CA VAL A 54 1.25 -21.13 45.88
C VAL A 54 1.85 -20.56 47.16
N LEU A 55 1.21 -19.58 47.80
CA LEU A 55 1.69 -19.01 49.07
C LEU A 55 1.65 -20.04 50.22
N VAL A 56 0.62 -20.89 50.28
CA VAL A 56 0.53 -21.98 51.28
C VAL A 56 1.56 -23.08 50.99
N ALA A 57 1.79 -23.45 49.73
CA ALA A 57 2.81 -24.43 49.36
C ALA A 57 4.23 -23.94 49.68
N VAL A 58 4.53 -22.66 49.44
CA VAL A 58 5.80 -22.02 49.81
C VAL A 58 5.96 -21.96 51.34
N ALA A 59 4.90 -21.62 52.08
CA ALA A 59 4.94 -21.61 53.55
C ALA A 59 5.20 -23.01 54.14
N VAL A 60 4.62 -24.08 53.56
CA VAL A 60 4.88 -25.47 53.98
C VAL A 60 6.31 -25.91 53.64
N LEU A 61 6.89 -25.44 52.54
CA LEU A 61 8.28 -25.71 52.17
C LEU A 61 9.29 -25.00 53.09
N VAL A 62 9.00 -23.74 53.47
CA VAL A 62 9.81 -22.93 54.39
C VAL A 62 9.89 -23.56 55.79
N VAL A 63 8.80 -24.15 56.26
CA VAL A 63 8.74 -24.78 57.59
C VAL A 63 9.44 -26.16 57.61
N ARG A 64 9.50 -26.87 56.47
CA ARG A 64 10.11 -28.21 56.41
C ARG A 64 11.61 -28.22 56.10
N ASN A 65 12.14 -27.23 55.37
CA ASN A 65 13.55 -27.21 54.96
C ASN A 65 14.13 -25.78 54.98
N PRO A 66 14.67 -25.30 56.11
CA PRO A 66 15.17 -23.92 56.25
C PRO A 66 16.46 -23.62 55.46
N HIS A 67 17.06 -24.63 54.81
CA HIS A 67 18.31 -24.49 54.07
C HIS A 67 18.16 -24.12 52.58
N VAL A 68 16.94 -23.95 52.06
CA VAL A 68 16.71 -23.71 50.61
C VAL A 68 16.56 -22.21 50.27
N ILE A 69 16.57 -21.30 51.24
CA ILE A 69 16.22 -19.88 51.02
C ILE A 69 17.22 -18.94 51.69
N PHE A 70 18.50 -19.02 51.36
CA PHE A 70 19.41 -17.89 51.65
C PHE A 70 20.42 -17.58 50.53
N THR A 71 20.50 -18.39 49.47
CA THR A 71 21.46 -18.15 48.37
C THR A 71 20.86 -18.09 46.96
N ASP A 72 19.67 -18.63 46.70
CA ASP A 72 19.15 -18.77 45.31
C ASP A 72 18.04 -17.78 44.90
N VAL A 73 17.52 -16.99 45.83
CA VAL A 73 16.47 -15.99 45.53
C VAL A 73 17.01 -14.64 45.03
N PRO A 74 18.16 -14.11 45.50
CA PRO A 74 18.68 -12.83 44.98
C PRO A 74 19.21 -12.94 43.54
N SER A 75 19.65 -14.13 43.12
CA SER A 75 20.17 -14.40 41.76
C SER A 75 19.05 -14.50 40.74
N THR A 76 17.93 -15.13 41.10
CA THR A 76 16.78 -15.32 40.20
C THR A 76 16.04 -14.00 39.95
N ILE A 77 15.91 -13.11 40.94
CA ILE A 77 15.23 -11.81 40.74
C ILE A 77 16.11 -10.79 39.98
N LYS A 78 17.45 -10.82 40.17
CA LYS A 78 18.37 -10.00 39.33
C LYS A 78 18.40 -10.46 37.88
N SER A 79 18.22 -11.75 37.59
CA SER A 79 18.17 -12.30 36.24
C SER A 79 16.91 -11.88 35.46
N ILE A 80 15.79 -11.58 36.12
CA ILE A 80 14.53 -11.23 35.44
C ILE A 80 14.52 -9.76 34.98
N PHE A 81 15.28 -8.87 35.64
CA PHE A 81 15.43 -7.46 35.25
C PHE A 81 16.70 -7.15 34.44
N GLN A 82 17.55 -8.14 34.20
CA GLN A 82 18.72 -8.05 33.31
C GLN A 82 18.61 -8.97 32.09
N GLN A 83 17.39 -9.40 31.73
CA GLN A 83 17.21 -10.10 30.47
C GLN A 83 17.43 -9.06 29.35
N PRO A 84 18.49 -9.18 28.53
CA PRO A 84 18.63 -8.31 27.37
C PRO A 84 17.35 -8.49 26.55
N THR A 85 16.69 -7.36 26.23
CA THR A 85 15.61 -7.34 25.25
C THR A 85 16.06 -8.21 24.09
N PRO A 86 15.31 -9.24 23.66
CA PRO A 86 15.76 -10.12 22.60
C PRO A 86 16.15 -9.23 21.43
N SER A 87 17.45 -9.18 21.11
CA SER A 87 17.90 -8.45 19.93
C SER A 87 17.16 -9.10 18.77
N PRO A 88 16.38 -8.34 17.99
CA PRO A 88 15.69 -8.91 16.85
C PRO A 88 16.73 -9.62 15.99
N THR A 89 16.46 -10.86 15.64
CA THR A 89 17.29 -11.63 14.70
C THR A 89 17.66 -10.71 13.53
N PRO A 90 18.95 -10.55 13.18
CA PRO A 90 19.34 -9.61 12.15
C PRO A 90 18.62 -9.97 10.85
N GLN A 91 17.64 -9.15 10.47
CA GLN A 91 17.04 -9.31 9.15
C GLN A 91 18.13 -9.01 8.11
N PRO A 92 18.11 -9.70 6.95
CA PRO A 92 19.07 -9.42 5.89
C PRO A 92 18.78 -8.03 5.27
N PHE A 93 19.83 -7.41 4.73
CA PHE A 93 19.63 -6.29 3.80
C PHE A 93 19.12 -6.83 2.47
N THR A 94 18.08 -6.20 1.91
CA THR A 94 17.50 -6.55 0.61
C THR A 94 17.51 -5.36 -0.34
N CYS A 95 17.72 -5.64 -1.63
CA CYS A 95 17.75 -4.63 -2.69
C CYS A 95 16.41 -4.59 -3.44
N THR A 96 15.31 -4.60 -2.72
CA THR A 96 13.95 -4.64 -3.28
C THR A 96 13.05 -3.62 -2.60
N ASP A 97 11.95 -3.27 -3.25
CA ASP A 97 10.86 -2.52 -2.63
C ASP A 97 10.29 -3.27 -1.42
N ARG A 98 9.66 -2.54 -0.50
CA ARG A 98 9.08 -3.08 0.72
C ARG A 98 7.80 -2.34 1.08
N SER A 99 6.77 -3.08 1.49
CA SER A 99 5.57 -2.52 2.10
C SER A 99 5.26 -3.24 3.41
N GLY A 100 4.47 -2.61 4.27
CA GLY A 100 4.15 -3.15 5.59
C GLY A 100 3.26 -2.22 6.41
N GLY A 101 3.34 -2.37 7.73
CA GLY A 101 2.51 -1.65 8.69
C GLY A 101 1.08 -2.16 8.80
N THR A 102 0.25 -1.38 9.50
CA THR A 102 -1.14 -1.77 9.80
C THR A 102 -2.13 -1.05 8.88
N THR A 103 -2.91 -1.82 8.11
CA THR A 103 -3.97 -1.30 7.24
C THR A 103 -5.02 -0.52 8.05
N GLY A 104 -5.34 0.70 7.62
CA GLY A 104 -6.35 1.54 8.26
C GLY A 104 -5.91 2.20 9.57
N ALA A 105 -4.69 1.93 10.07
CA ALA A 105 -4.18 2.61 11.26
C ALA A 105 -4.01 4.11 11.00
N SER A 106 -4.62 4.94 11.85
CA SER A 106 -4.41 6.39 11.86
C SER A 106 -3.28 6.71 12.82
N SER A 107 -2.26 7.46 12.38
CA SER A 107 -1.10 7.78 13.21
C SER A 107 -0.54 9.16 12.87
N GLN A 108 0.23 9.74 13.79
CA GLN A 108 1.06 10.90 13.48
C GLN A 108 2.52 10.52 13.57
N LEU A 109 3.31 10.96 12.57
CA LEU A 109 4.76 10.92 12.65
C LEU A 109 5.19 11.94 13.70
N SER A 110 5.79 11.48 14.79
CA SER A 110 6.19 12.33 15.92
C SER A 110 7.65 12.76 15.82
N THR A 111 8.53 11.93 15.25
CA THR A 111 9.96 12.23 15.18
C THR A 111 10.63 11.43 14.07
N ILE A 112 11.63 12.05 13.42
CA ILE A 112 12.61 11.36 12.57
C ILE A 112 13.97 11.45 13.24
N ARG A 113 14.69 10.32 13.34
CA ARG A 113 16.07 10.29 13.84
C ARG A 113 16.97 9.60 12.85
N THR A 114 18.20 10.11 12.70
CA THR A 114 19.25 9.48 11.91
C THR A 114 20.49 9.26 12.75
N ALA A 115 21.18 8.15 12.51
CA ALA A 115 22.44 7.86 13.18
C ALA A 115 23.32 6.94 12.33
N PRO A 116 24.65 7.15 12.31
CA PRO A 116 25.57 6.17 11.76
C PRO A 116 25.68 4.96 12.71
N HIS A 117 25.81 3.77 12.14
CA HIS A 117 26.15 2.54 12.83
C HIS A 117 27.25 1.79 12.08
N ASP A 118 27.83 0.79 12.73
CA ASP A 118 28.80 -0.07 12.06
C ASP A 118 28.11 -0.87 10.93
N GLY A 119 28.57 -0.67 9.70
CA GLY A 119 28.05 -1.31 8.50
C GLY A 119 26.73 -0.74 7.92
N TYR A 120 26.05 0.22 8.58
CA TYR A 120 24.82 0.82 8.06
C TYR A 120 24.52 2.21 8.66
N ASP A 121 23.81 3.04 7.91
CA ASP A 121 23.15 4.23 8.44
C ASP A 121 21.71 3.89 8.82
N ARG A 122 21.20 4.43 9.93
CA ARG A 122 19.84 4.17 10.38
C ARG A 122 18.99 5.42 10.29
N ILE A 123 17.78 5.24 9.79
CA ILE A 123 16.68 6.21 9.86
C ILE A 123 15.58 5.60 10.71
N VAL A 124 15.02 6.36 11.66
CA VAL A 124 13.91 5.93 12.50
C VAL A 124 12.77 6.93 12.37
N PHE A 125 11.63 6.47 11.86
CA PHE A 125 10.36 7.19 11.87
C PHE A 125 9.56 6.69 13.08
N GLU A 126 9.33 7.56 14.07
CA GLU A 126 8.54 7.25 15.27
C GLU A 126 7.11 7.77 15.13
N PHE A 127 6.13 6.98 15.56
CA PHE A 127 4.72 7.32 15.49
C PHE A 127 4.08 7.34 16.88
N SER A 128 3.13 8.26 17.09
CA SER A 128 2.31 8.31 18.30
C SER A 128 1.19 7.25 18.34
N GLY A 129 0.98 6.53 17.22
CA GLY A 129 0.00 5.45 17.06
C GLY A 129 0.65 4.10 16.75
N GLN A 130 0.06 3.34 15.82
CA GLN A 130 0.69 2.15 15.26
C GLN A 130 1.62 2.54 14.10
N ILE A 131 2.35 1.59 13.55
CA ILE A 131 3.03 1.84 12.28
C ILE A 131 1.92 1.87 11.20
N PRO A 132 1.69 3.02 10.54
CA PRO A 132 0.70 3.10 9.47
C PRO A 132 1.12 2.24 8.28
N SER A 133 0.17 1.90 7.40
CA SER A 133 0.53 1.27 6.13
C SER A 133 1.54 2.13 5.37
N TYR A 134 2.63 1.51 4.94
CA TYR A 134 3.69 2.20 4.21
C TYR A 134 4.14 1.44 2.95
N ASP A 135 4.62 2.22 1.99
CA ASP A 135 5.29 1.75 0.77
C ASP A 135 6.68 2.40 0.69
N LEU A 136 7.73 1.58 0.70
CA LEU A 136 9.11 1.95 0.45
C LEU A 136 9.50 1.49 -0.95
N SER A 137 9.76 2.44 -1.84
CA SER A 137 10.14 2.18 -3.23
C SER A 137 11.52 2.75 -3.54
N ARG A 138 12.36 1.96 -4.21
CA ARG A 138 13.68 2.39 -4.65
C ARG A 138 13.58 3.28 -5.90
N GLN A 139 14.44 4.27 -6.00
CA GLN A 139 14.48 5.25 -7.08
C GLN A 139 15.88 5.24 -7.71
N ASP A 140 15.93 5.23 -9.03
CA ASP A 140 17.20 5.27 -9.78
C ASP A 140 17.87 6.66 -9.80
N SER A 141 17.20 7.67 -9.22
CA SER A 141 17.75 9.00 -9.00
C SER A 141 17.32 9.58 -7.66
N ALA A 142 18.04 10.59 -7.17
CA ALA A 142 17.64 11.38 -6.00
C ALA A 142 16.65 12.52 -6.34
N THR A 143 16.04 12.48 -7.53
CA THR A 143 15.02 13.45 -7.95
C THR A 143 13.62 12.87 -7.76
N PHE A 144 12.78 13.62 -7.07
CA PHE A 144 11.40 13.27 -6.72
C PHE A 144 10.44 14.34 -7.22
N VAL A 145 9.16 14.01 -7.29
CA VAL A 145 8.09 14.99 -7.56
C VAL A 145 7.35 15.25 -6.26
N ARG A 146 7.16 16.52 -5.91
CA ARG A 146 6.38 16.92 -4.72
C ARG A 146 4.89 16.69 -4.99
N ASP A 147 4.24 15.87 -4.17
CA ASP A 147 2.90 15.34 -4.43
C ASP A 147 1.83 16.45 -4.59
N ALA A 148 1.93 17.54 -3.82
CA ALA A 148 0.94 18.63 -3.87
C ALA A 148 1.18 19.69 -4.97
N SER A 149 2.41 19.84 -5.44
CA SER A 149 2.78 20.93 -6.38
C SER A 149 3.17 20.43 -7.77
N GLY A 150 3.43 19.13 -7.92
CA GLY A 150 3.97 18.54 -9.14
C GLY A 150 5.41 18.99 -9.47
N GLN A 151 6.03 19.82 -8.64
CA GLN A 151 7.36 20.34 -8.90
C GLN A 151 8.43 19.30 -8.58
N PRO A 152 9.47 19.17 -9.43
CA PRO A 152 10.61 18.31 -9.11
C PRO A 152 11.40 18.88 -7.94
N VAL A 153 11.92 18.00 -7.11
CA VAL A 153 12.88 18.29 -6.05
C VAL A 153 14.02 17.30 -6.15
N THR A 154 15.26 17.77 -6.19
CA THR A 154 16.44 16.91 -6.19
C THR A 154 17.10 17.01 -4.82
N LEU A 155 17.26 15.85 -4.17
CA LEU A 155 17.92 15.73 -2.87
C LEU A 155 19.40 15.43 -3.07
N ASP A 156 20.22 15.67 -2.04
CA ASP A 156 21.62 15.27 -2.04
C ASP A 156 21.72 13.75 -2.21
N GLY A 157 22.58 13.29 -3.13
CA GLY A 157 22.73 11.86 -3.45
C GLY A 157 22.72 11.58 -4.96
N SER A 158 22.94 10.32 -5.32
CA SER A 158 22.89 9.86 -6.73
C SER A 158 21.62 9.08 -7.05
N VAL A 159 21.06 8.38 -6.05
CA VAL A 159 19.84 7.57 -6.14
C VAL A 159 18.97 7.84 -4.91
N GLY A 160 17.79 7.23 -4.82
CA GLY A 160 16.89 7.53 -3.71
C GLY A 160 15.96 6.42 -3.28
N ILE A 161 15.22 6.69 -2.20
CA ILE A 161 14.08 5.91 -1.73
C ILE A 161 12.90 6.86 -1.56
N LYS A 162 11.73 6.51 -2.10
CA LYS A 162 10.46 7.16 -1.79
C LYS A 162 9.71 6.32 -0.77
N LEU A 163 9.42 6.92 0.38
CA LEU A 163 8.66 6.31 1.46
C LEU A 163 7.31 7.02 1.58
N VAL A 164 6.21 6.28 1.49
CA VAL A 164 4.84 6.80 1.58
C VAL A 164 4.15 6.15 2.76
N PHE A 165 3.58 6.95 3.66
CA PHE A 165 2.75 6.53 4.77
C PHE A 165 1.30 6.93 4.51
N ARG A 166 0.37 5.99 4.70
CA ARG A 166 -1.07 6.20 4.49
C ARG A 166 -1.77 6.45 5.82
N ASN A 167 -2.85 7.22 5.80
CA ASN A 167 -3.60 7.63 6.99
C ASN A 167 -2.74 8.32 8.08
N THR A 168 -1.70 9.04 7.66
CA THR A 168 -0.68 9.64 8.53
C THR A 168 -0.39 11.08 8.16
N ASP A 169 -0.24 11.93 9.18
CA ASP A 169 0.25 13.31 9.04
C ASP A 169 1.53 13.49 9.88
N ALA A 170 2.38 14.45 9.52
CA ALA A 170 3.48 14.87 10.38
C ALA A 170 2.98 15.74 11.54
N ALA A 171 3.43 15.46 12.77
CA ALA A 171 3.18 16.30 13.92
C ALA A 171 3.89 17.66 13.80
N SER A 172 3.42 18.66 14.53
CA SER A 172 4.07 19.97 14.56
C SER A 172 5.51 19.86 15.09
N GLY A 173 6.45 20.49 14.39
CA GLY A 173 7.87 20.49 14.78
C GLY A 173 8.70 19.33 14.22
N VAL A 174 8.09 18.36 13.52
CA VAL A 174 8.87 17.39 12.74
C VAL A 174 9.55 18.11 11.58
N GLN A 175 10.85 17.94 11.44
CA GLN A 175 11.61 18.57 10.35
C GLN A 175 11.15 18.01 9.00
N ALA A 176 10.76 18.92 8.11
CA ALA A 176 10.37 18.58 6.75
C ALA A 176 11.60 18.33 5.85
N ASP A 177 12.78 18.77 6.24
CA ASP A 177 14.03 18.55 5.50
C ASP A 177 15.19 18.42 6.50
N ALA A 178 16.01 17.40 6.30
CA ALA A 178 17.20 17.11 7.08
C ALA A 178 18.31 16.58 6.17
N LYS A 179 19.50 17.16 6.28
CA LYS A 179 20.71 16.76 5.55
C LYS A 179 21.72 16.12 6.51
N PRO A 180 21.51 14.86 6.93
CA PRO A 180 22.39 14.21 7.90
C PRO A 180 23.78 13.92 7.33
N ALA A 181 23.95 13.91 6.00
CA ALA A 181 25.23 13.73 5.32
C ALA A 181 26.06 12.52 5.81
N LEU A 182 25.38 11.44 6.17
CA LEU A 182 26.00 10.18 6.59
C LEU A 182 26.63 9.47 5.38
N ILE A 183 27.27 8.31 5.59
CA ILE A 183 28.01 7.61 4.53
C ILE A 183 27.07 7.27 3.35
N SER A 184 25.92 6.68 3.65
CA SER A 184 24.88 6.24 2.73
C SER A 184 23.74 7.25 2.63
N VAL A 185 23.21 7.73 3.76
CA VAL A 185 22.04 8.61 3.80
C VAL A 185 22.47 10.07 3.76
N LYS A 186 22.18 10.77 2.67
CA LYS A 186 22.62 12.15 2.45
C LYS A 186 21.59 13.18 2.87
N GLU A 187 20.34 12.95 2.50
CA GLU A 187 19.23 13.87 2.75
C GLU A 187 17.91 13.12 2.93
N ILE A 188 17.03 13.66 3.77
CA ILE A 188 15.67 13.18 4.00
C ILE A 188 14.75 14.39 3.93
N ALA A 189 13.84 14.42 2.96
CA ALA A 189 12.92 15.54 2.77
C ALA A 189 11.49 15.05 2.58
N GLN A 190 10.55 15.72 3.24
CA GLN A 190 9.13 15.56 3.03
C GLN A 190 8.79 16.07 1.64
N ILE A 191 8.21 15.20 0.81
CA ILE A 191 7.80 15.52 -0.56
C ILE A 191 6.27 15.62 -0.69
N GLY A 192 5.52 15.22 0.33
CA GLY A 192 4.06 15.35 0.40
C GLY A 192 3.53 15.18 1.82
N ASN A 193 2.49 15.91 2.18
CA ASN A 193 1.72 15.76 3.41
C ASN A 193 0.33 16.35 3.17
N PHE A 194 -0.55 15.55 2.54
CA PHE A 194 -1.88 15.98 2.13
C PHE A 194 -2.85 14.80 2.23
N GLU A 195 -4.10 15.04 2.62
CA GLU A 195 -5.14 14.01 2.75
C GLU A 195 -4.71 12.77 3.55
N ARG A 196 -3.90 12.96 4.59
CA ARG A 196 -3.32 11.89 5.42
C ARG A 196 -2.41 10.95 4.63
N VAL A 197 -1.80 11.43 3.56
CA VAL A 197 -0.70 10.76 2.85
C VAL A 197 0.56 11.58 3.08
N LEU A 198 1.47 11.00 3.86
CA LEU A 198 2.75 11.60 4.22
C LEU A 198 3.86 10.88 3.45
N SER A 199 4.62 11.61 2.65
CA SER A 199 5.67 11.05 1.82
C SER A 199 7.02 11.74 2.04
N TYR A 200 8.07 10.95 2.05
CA TYR A 200 9.46 11.38 2.16
C TYR A 200 10.28 10.84 0.99
N GLY A 201 11.11 11.69 0.41
CA GLY A 201 12.26 11.29 -0.39
C GLY A 201 13.48 11.17 0.51
N ILE A 202 14.28 10.12 0.28
CA ILE A 202 15.54 9.89 0.98
C ILE A 202 16.62 9.80 -0.10
N GLY A 203 17.52 10.77 -0.12
CA GLY A 203 18.67 10.82 -1.02
C GLY A 203 19.82 9.95 -0.50
N LEU A 204 20.32 9.05 -1.36
CA LEU A 204 21.35 8.08 -1.02
C LEU A 204 22.63 8.30 -1.83
N ALA A 205 23.77 7.94 -1.25
CA ALA A 205 25.07 8.00 -1.91
C ALA A 205 25.13 7.08 -3.15
N SER A 206 24.51 5.90 -3.06
CA SER A 206 24.51 4.85 -4.10
C SER A 206 23.35 3.85 -3.87
N SER A 207 23.19 2.86 -4.75
CA SER A 207 22.08 1.88 -4.74
C SER A 207 22.21 0.79 -3.66
N GLN A 208 22.61 1.14 -2.44
CA GLN A 208 22.78 0.23 -1.31
C GLN A 208 21.48 -0.51 -0.93
N CYS A 209 21.57 -1.78 -0.56
CA CYS A 209 20.42 -2.52 -0.04
C CYS A 209 19.96 -1.94 1.32
N VAL A 210 18.69 -2.14 1.65
CA VAL A 210 18.09 -1.67 2.91
C VAL A 210 17.57 -2.82 3.75
N ARG A 211 17.45 -2.58 5.04
CA ARG A 211 16.76 -3.47 5.98
C ARG A 211 15.70 -2.66 6.71
N VAL A 212 14.48 -3.18 6.73
CA VAL A 212 13.34 -2.50 7.35
C VAL A 212 12.90 -3.29 8.58
N LEU A 213 12.80 -2.63 9.73
CA LEU A 213 12.28 -3.23 10.95
C LEU A 213 11.07 -2.45 11.46
N GLU A 214 10.05 -3.18 11.89
CA GLU A 214 8.86 -2.65 12.53
C GLU A 214 8.94 -2.94 14.03
N LEU A 215 9.07 -1.90 14.85
CA LEU A 215 9.17 -2.02 16.30
C LEU A 215 7.91 -1.47 16.97
N SER A 216 7.52 -2.09 18.08
CA SER A 216 6.46 -1.62 18.96
C SER A 216 7.02 -1.04 20.27
N GLY A 217 6.23 -0.21 20.95
CA GLY A 217 6.53 0.37 22.27
C GLY A 217 7.80 1.25 22.36
N PRO A 218 7.87 2.44 21.72
CA PRO A 218 6.90 3.08 20.81
C PRO A 218 6.96 2.53 19.38
N ALA A 219 5.91 2.81 18.59
CA ALA A 219 5.82 2.39 17.19
C ALA A 219 6.89 3.08 16.34
N ARG A 220 7.77 2.29 15.73
CA ARG A 220 8.90 2.81 14.95
C ARG A 220 9.10 2.01 13.68
N LEU A 221 9.12 2.69 12.55
CA LEU A 221 9.66 2.14 11.31
C LEU A 221 11.15 2.49 11.25
N VAL A 222 12.00 1.47 11.27
CA VAL A 222 13.45 1.58 11.19
C VAL A 222 13.89 1.21 9.79
N VAL A 223 14.62 2.08 9.12
CA VAL A 223 15.24 1.83 7.81
C VAL A 223 16.74 1.90 7.97
N ASP A 224 17.40 0.75 7.88
CA ASP A 224 18.85 0.64 7.84
C ASP A 224 19.32 0.64 6.39
N VAL A 225 20.32 1.45 6.04
CA VAL A 225 20.92 1.54 4.71
C VAL A 225 22.38 1.12 4.82
N ALA A 226 22.78 0.04 4.16
CA ALA A 226 24.15 -0.47 4.26
C ALA A 226 25.20 0.60 3.88
N THR A 227 26.31 0.71 4.62
CA THR A 227 27.40 1.69 4.36
C THR A 227 28.43 1.19 3.38
N THR A 228 28.55 -0.12 3.24
CA THR A 228 29.27 -0.69 2.11
C THR A 228 28.41 -0.50 0.87
N ALA A 229 28.95 0.19 -0.13
CA ALA A 229 28.43 0.06 -1.47
C ALA A 229 28.41 -1.44 -1.75
N SER A 230 27.22 -2.02 -1.89
CA SER A 230 27.15 -3.27 -2.63
C SER A 230 27.74 -2.91 -3.97
N ALA A 231 28.92 -3.46 -4.29
CA ALA A 231 29.35 -3.48 -5.66
C ALA A 231 28.13 -4.03 -6.39
N SER A 232 27.59 -3.24 -7.32
CA SER A 232 26.77 -3.79 -8.37
C SER A 232 27.68 -4.68 -9.22
N THR A 233 28.16 -5.80 -8.66
CA THR A 233 27.97 -7.04 -9.35
C THR A 233 26.47 -7.13 -9.54
N THR A 234 25.99 -6.60 -10.66
CA THR A 234 25.01 -7.35 -11.43
C THR A 234 25.71 -8.65 -11.78
N ALA A 235 25.84 -9.54 -10.80
CA ALA A 235 25.72 -10.95 -11.09
C ALA A 235 24.35 -11.03 -11.73
N ALA A 236 24.31 -11.48 -12.99
CA ALA A 236 23.08 -11.95 -13.59
C ALA A 236 22.33 -12.75 -12.52
N PRO A 237 21.02 -12.51 -12.33
CA PRO A 237 20.28 -13.02 -11.19
C PRO A 237 20.50 -14.54 -11.10
N THR A 238 21.10 -15.00 -9.99
CA THR A 238 21.03 -16.42 -9.65
C THR A 238 19.58 -16.68 -9.20
N PRO A 239 18.83 -17.55 -9.90
CA PRO A 239 17.40 -17.69 -9.71
C PRO A 239 17.08 -18.30 -8.33
N LEU A 240 16.26 -17.61 -7.52
CA LEU A 240 15.40 -18.27 -6.51
C LEU A 240 14.40 -19.15 -7.29
N PRO A 241 13.87 -20.24 -6.71
CA PRO A 241 13.32 -21.35 -7.47
C PRO A 241 12.26 -20.82 -8.42
N THR A 242 12.38 -21.26 -9.66
CA THR A 242 11.49 -21.02 -10.77
C THR A 242 10.03 -21.24 -10.33
N GLN A 243 9.38 -20.17 -9.88
CA GLN A 243 8.01 -19.95 -10.32
C GLN A 243 8.13 -19.85 -11.85
N PRO A 244 7.36 -20.61 -12.65
CA PRO A 244 7.59 -20.72 -14.08
C PRO A 244 7.83 -19.35 -14.67
N ALA A 245 9.08 -19.10 -15.07
CA ALA A 245 9.35 -18.03 -16.01
C ALA A 245 8.39 -18.31 -17.16
N ALA A 246 7.49 -17.38 -17.46
CA ALA A 246 6.82 -17.43 -18.75
C ALA A 246 7.95 -17.41 -19.78
N THR A 247 8.25 -18.58 -20.33
CA THR A 247 9.52 -18.85 -21.03
C THR A 247 9.44 -18.39 -22.48
N ASP A 248 8.41 -17.62 -22.84
CA ASP A 248 8.27 -17.05 -24.16
C ASP A 248 7.49 -15.73 -24.06
N LEU A 249 8.19 -14.61 -24.05
CA LEU A 249 7.57 -13.35 -24.45
C LEU A 249 7.34 -13.46 -25.95
N GLY A 250 6.08 -13.70 -26.33
CA GLY A 250 5.69 -13.78 -27.73
C GLY A 250 6.21 -12.60 -28.55
N GLN A 251 6.38 -12.81 -29.86
CA GLN A 251 6.82 -11.75 -30.77
C GLN A 251 5.87 -10.55 -30.72
N PHE A 252 6.40 -9.35 -30.95
CA PHE A 252 5.55 -8.18 -31.15
C PHE A 252 4.59 -8.41 -32.30
N SER A 253 3.30 -8.25 -32.03
CA SER A 253 2.23 -8.43 -32.99
C SER A 253 1.50 -7.12 -33.21
N CYS A 254 1.24 -6.82 -34.46
CA CYS A 254 0.48 -5.65 -34.87
C CYS A 254 -0.99 -6.07 -35.05
N LEU A 255 -1.56 -6.71 -34.03
CA LEU A 255 -2.95 -7.15 -33.96
C LEU A 255 -3.54 -6.76 -32.61
N ASP A 256 -4.87 -6.74 -32.55
CA ASP A 256 -5.58 -6.64 -31.28
C ASP A 256 -5.40 -7.95 -30.50
N HIS A 257 -5.48 -7.85 -29.17
CA HIS A 257 -5.19 -8.97 -28.30
C HIS A 257 -6.21 -9.07 -27.17
N SER A 258 -6.45 -10.27 -26.67
CA SER A 258 -7.35 -10.53 -25.55
C SER A 258 -6.85 -11.72 -24.75
N GLY A 259 -7.09 -11.72 -23.45
CA GLY A 259 -6.69 -12.78 -22.55
C GLY A 259 -7.39 -12.71 -21.20
N GLY A 260 -6.81 -13.33 -20.18
CA GLY A 260 -7.41 -13.43 -18.84
C GLY A 260 -8.62 -14.37 -18.78
N VAL A 261 -9.40 -14.29 -17.70
CA VAL A 261 -10.58 -15.12 -17.47
C VAL A 261 -11.81 -14.31 -17.07
N ASP A 262 -12.96 -14.64 -17.65
CA ASP A 262 -14.26 -14.01 -17.39
C ASP A 262 -14.99 -14.61 -16.17
N SER A 263 -14.39 -15.63 -15.53
CA SER A 263 -14.99 -16.34 -14.40
C SER A 263 -14.29 -15.97 -13.09
N GLY A 264 -15.02 -15.39 -12.15
CA GLY A 264 -14.49 -15.10 -10.82
C GLY A 264 -15.10 -13.85 -10.18
N SER A 265 -14.65 -13.53 -8.96
CA SER A 265 -14.99 -12.27 -8.29
C SER A 265 -14.18 -11.12 -8.92
N ALA A 266 -14.75 -9.92 -8.97
CA ALA A 266 -14.13 -8.82 -9.69
C ALA A 266 -12.75 -8.42 -9.11
N MET A 267 -11.67 -8.42 -9.88
CA MET A 267 -10.38 -8.07 -9.29
C MET A 267 -10.24 -6.58 -9.01
N GLN A 268 -9.45 -6.24 -7.99
CA GLN A 268 -9.18 -4.87 -7.58
C GLN A 268 -7.88 -4.37 -8.21
N LEU A 269 -7.94 -3.34 -9.05
CA LEU A 269 -6.75 -2.68 -9.58
C LEU A 269 -6.00 -1.99 -8.43
N THR A 270 -4.73 -2.33 -8.21
CA THR A 270 -3.92 -1.76 -7.14
C THR A 270 -2.85 -0.80 -7.64
N HIS A 271 -2.22 -1.12 -8.78
CA HIS A 271 -1.14 -0.31 -9.35
C HIS A 271 -1.21 -0.24 -10.88
N VAL A 272 -0.78 0.90 -11.43
CA VAL A 272 -0.50 1.08 -12.85
C VAL A 272 0.89 1.66 -13.00
N ARG A 273 1.82 0.86 -13.54
CA ARG A 273 3.22 1.27 -13.72
C ARG A 273 3.54 1.43 -15.20
N VAL A 274 4.23 2.51 -15.53
CA VAL A 274 4.66 2.79 -16.91
C VAL A 274 6.14 3.14 -16.93
N ALA A 275 6.94 2.45 -17.74
CA ALA A 275 8.38 2.66 -17.81
C ALA A 275 8.96 2.29 -19.17
N HIS A 276 10.07 2.94 -19.56
CA HIS A 276 10.82 2.58 -20.75
C HIS A 276 11.78 1.41 -20.46
N GLN A 277 11.96 0.53 -21.44
CA GLN A 277 12.93 -0.56 -21.46
C GLN A 277 13.63 -0.59 -22.83
N ALA A 278 14.77 -1.27 -22.92
CA ALA A 278 15.47 -1.41 -24.19
C ALA A 278 14.57 -2.10 -25.24
N GLY A 279 14.19 -1.35 -26.29
CA GLY A 279 13.36 -1.84 -27.39
C GLY A 279 11.84 -1.80 -27.17
N PHE A 280 11.35 -1.38 -26.00
CA PHE A 280 9.92 -1.23 -25.75
C PHE A 280 9.59 -0.32 -24.56
N ASP A 281 8.41 0.30 -24.57
CA ASP A 281 7.80 0.87 -23.38
C ASP A 281 6.88 -0.16 -22.75
N ARG A 282 6.79 -0.20 -21.42
CA ARG A 282 6.01 -1.18 -20.68
C ARG A 282 4.93 -0.50 -19.85
N ILE A 283 3.71 -1.00 -19.97
CA ILE A 283 2.56 -0.68 -19.10
C ILE A 283 2.23 -1.94 -18.29
N VAL A 284 2.10 -1.82 -16.98
CA VAL A 284 1.76 -2.93 -16.08
C VAL A 284 0.53 -2.55 -15.27
N PHE A 285 -0.52 -3.37 -15.36
CA PHE A 285 -1.68 -3.30 -14.48
C PHE A 285 -1.57 -4.42 -13.44
N GLU A 286 -1.56 -4.07 -12.16
CA GLU A 286 -1.53 -5.02 -11.05
C GLU A 286 -2.89 -5.12 -10.37
N PHE A 287 -3.27 -6.35 -10.03
CA PHE A 287 -4.56 -6.68 -9.46
C PHE A 287 -4.42 -7.51 -8.18
N ALA A 288 -5.32 -7.24 -7.23
CA ALA A 288 -5.51 -8.04 -6.03
C ALA A 288 -6.93 -8.62 -5.97
N PRO A 289 -7.13 -9.84 -5.44
CA PRO A 289 -8.48 -10.36 -5.22
C PRO A 289 -9.19 -9.58 -4.12
N GLN A 290 -10.53 -9.62 -4.07
CA GLN A 290 -11.22 -9.25 -2.84
C GLN A 290 -10.86 -10.19 -1.69
N PRO A 291 -11.01 -9.73 -0.43
CA PRO A 291 -10.91 -10.61 0.73
C PRO A 291 -11.79 -11.86 0.56
N GLY A 292 -11.17 -13.04 0.62
CA GLY A 292 -11.85 -14.33 0.46
C GLY A 292 -12.07 -14.79 -0.98
N ALA A 293 -11.68 -14.00 -1.99
CA ALA A 293 -11.73 -14.40 -3.40
C ALA A 293 -10.39 -15.03 -3.85
N THR A 294 -10.47 -15.82 -4.93
CA THR A 294 -9.28 -16.40 -5.57
C THR A 294 -8.69 -15.39 -6.56
N ALA A 295 -7.37 -15.19 -6.52
CA ALA A 295 -6.70 -14.32 -7.47
C ALA A 295 -6.71 -14.92 -8.88
N HIS A 296 -7.12 -14.13 -9.86
CA HIS A 296 -7.01 -14.44 -11.29
C HIS A 296 -6.78 -13.16 -12.08
N LEU A 297 -6.33 -13.26 -13.33
CA LEU A 297 -6.29 -12.09 -14.20
C LEU A 297 -7.70 -11.84 -14.75
N PRO A 298 -8.28 -10.63 -14.61
CA PRO A 298 -9.55 -10.30 -15.25
C PRO A 298 -9.44 -10.49 -16.75
N ALA A 299 -10.51 -10.94 -17.40
CA ALA A 299 -10.55 -10.94 -18.85
C ALA A 299 -10.29 -9.53 -19.38
N TYR A 300 -9.52 -9.43 -20.44
CA TYR A 300 -9.15 -8.14 -21.00
C TYR A 300 -9.11 -8.13 -22.52
N THR A 301 -9.29 -6.93 -23.08
CA THR A 301 -9.10 -6.65 -24.50
C THR A 301 -8.17 -5.47 -24.69
N LEU A 302 -7.27 -5.60 -25.66
CA LEU A 302 -6.31 -4.61 -26.13
C LEU A 302 -6.65 -4.28 -27.58
N SER A 303 -7.25 -3.12 -27.80
CA SER A 303 -7.66 -2.66 -29.13
C SER A 303 -6.82 -1.48 -29.56
N ARG A 304 -6.02 -1.66 -30.62
CA ARG A 304 -5.21 -0.57 -31.16
C ARG A 304 -6.10 0.43 -31.88
N GLN A 305 -5.80 1.70 -31.69
CA GLN A 305 -6.57 2.81 -32.24
C GLN A 305 -5.71 3.57 -33.25
N ALA A 306 -6.34 3.94 -34.37
CA ALA A 306 -5.71 4.76 -35.40
C ALA A 306 -5.40 6.19 -34.92
N SER A 307 -5.94 6.62 -33.77
CA SER A 307 -5.69 7.94 -33.17
C SER A 307 -5.69 7.86 -31.64
N ALA A 308 -5.13 8.89 -30.99
CA ALA A 308 -5.18 9.05 -29.53
C ALA A 308 -6.51 9.66 -29.01
N LYS A 309 -7.59 9.52 -29.79
CA LYS A 309 -8.94 10.01 -29.42
C LYS A 309 -9.77 8.84 -28.92
N PHE A 310 -10.32 8.99 -27.72
CA PHE A 310 -11.13 7.99 -27.06
C PHE A 310 -12.44 8.59 -26.60
N ILE A 311 -13.37 7.71 -26.21
CA ILE A 311 -14.61 8.07 -25.54
C ILE A 311 -14.52 7.52 -24.11
N LYS A 312 -14.80 8.37 -23.12
CA LYS A 312 -14.92 7.93 -21.73
C LYS A 312 -16.21 7.13 -21.55
N ASP A 313 -16.10 5.99 -20.88
CA ASP A 313 -17.25 5.19 -20.49
C ASP A 313 -17.58 5.40 -19.00
N PRO A 314 -18.86 5.42 -18.59
CA PRO A 314 -20.08 5.42 -19.42
C PRO A 314 -20.51 6.82 -19.90
N SER A 315 -19.76 7.89 -19.57
CA SER A 315 -20.21 9.27 -19.79
C SER A 315 -20.38 9.68 -21.25
N GLY A 316 -19.75 8.97 -22.18
CA GLY A 316 -19.76 9.27 -23.61
C GLY A 316 -18.92 10.49 -23.99
N GLN A 317 -18.19 11.10 -23.04
CA GLN A 317 -17.42 12.31 -23.31
C GLN A 317 -16.15 11.98 -24.12
N PRO A 318 -15.85 12.74 -25.18
CA PRO A 318 -14.61 12.58 -25.91
C PRO A 318 -13.41 13.03 -25.06
N VAL A 319 -12.32 12.28 -25.13
CA VAL A 319 -11.02 12.64 -24.56
C VAL A 319 -9.94 12.44 -25.62
N THR A 320 -9.02 13.40 -25.72
CA THR A 320 -7.87 13.29 -26.61
C THR A 320 -6.62 13.23 -25.77
N MET A 321 -5.89 12.13 -25.88
CA MET A 321 -4.64 11.88 -25.16
C MET A 321 -3.45 12.35 -26.01
N ARG A 322 -2.28 12.54 -25.40
CA ARG A 322 -1.04 12.87 -26.10
C ARG A 322 -0.65 11.76 -27.08
N GLY A 323 -0.19 12.17 -28.27
CA GLY A 323 0.28 11.25 -29.30
C GLY A 323 -0.57 11.29 -30.58
N SER A 324 -0.24 10.40 -31.52
CA SER A 324 -0.86 10.31 -32.84
C SER A 324 -1.61 9.00 -33.07
N ALA A 325 -1.39 7.98 -32.23
CA ALA A 325 -2.09 6.70 -32.22
C ALA A 325 -2.52 6.34 -30.79
N GLY A 326 -3.33 5.30 -30.63
CA GLY A 326 -3.82 4.91 -29.31
C GLY A 326 -3.85 3.41 -29.06
N LEU A 327 -3.96 3.03 -27.80
CA LEU A 327 -4.30 1.69 -27.34
C LEU A 327 -5.44 1.79 -26.33
N ARG A 328 -6.57 1.13 -26.60
CA ARG A 328 -7.65 0.98 -25.63
C ARG A 328 -7.48 -0.35 -24.90
N VAL A 329 -7.48 -0.29 -23.57
CA VAL A 329 -7.38 -1.42 -22.67
C VAL A 329 -8.70 -1.52 -21.92
N VAL A 330 -9.34 -2.68 -21.94
CA VAL A 330 -10.59 -2.93 -21.20
C VAL A 330 -10.43 -4.19 -20.39
N PHE A 331 -10.78 -4.15 -19.11
CA PHE A 331 -10.86 -5.29 -18.23
C PHE A 331 -12.34 -5.55 -17.87
N HIS A 332 -12.76 -6.81 -17.97
CA HIS A 332 -14.07 -7.29 -17.54
C HIS A 332 -13.92 -8.03 -16.21
N GLY A 333 -14.77 -7.68 -15.25
CA GLY A 333 -14.63 -8.17 -13.88
C GLY A 333 -13.47 -7.51 -13.14
N ALA A 334 -13.26 -6.20 -13.30
CA ALA A 334 -12.27 -5.45 -12.55
C ALA A 334 -12.75 -4.04 -12.18
N SER A 335 -12.24 -3.51 -11.07
CA SER A 335 -12.46 -2.12 -10.67
C SER A 335 -11.27 -1.55 -9.92
N GLY A 336 -11.01 -0.25 -10.09
CA GLY A 336 -10.05 0.49 -9.28
C GLY A 336 -10.71 1.43 -8.28
N ALA A 337 -12.04 1.43 -8.15
CA ALA A 337 -12.79 2.46 -7.44
C ALA A 337 -12.37 2.63 -5.97
N THR A 338 -12.08 1.52 -5.27
CA THR A 338 -11.75 1.52 -3.83
C THR A 338 -10.30 1.13 -3.53
N SER A 339 -9.56 0.66 -4.53
CA SER A 339 -8.23 0.05 -4.37
C SER A 339 -7.12 0.82 -5.08
N TYR A 340 -7.44 1.56 -6.14
CA TYR A 340 -6.48 2.31 -6.92
C TYR A 340 -6.43 3.76 -6.45
N SER A 341 -5.29 4.13 -5.85
CA SER A 341 -5.06 5.45 -5.24
C SER A 341 -4.01 6.29 -5.97
N GLU A 342 -3.45 5.77 -7.07
CA GLU A 342 -2.47 6.49 -7.90
C GLU A 342 -3.17 7.38 -8.95
N SER A 343 -2.40 8.14 -9.73
CA SER A 343 -2.97 9.01 -10.76
C SER A 343 -3.77 8.21 -11.78
N ARG A 344 -4.99 8.67 -12.09
CA ARG A 344 -5.82 8.14 -13.18
C ARG A 344 -5.47 8.76 -14.54
N ASP A 345 -4.47 9.63 -14.57
CA ASP A 345 -3.93 10.27 -15.76
C ASP A 345 -2.40 10.42 -15.58
N GLN A 346 -1.64 9.56 -16.23
CA GLN A 346 -0.18 9.53 -16.18
C GLN A 346 0.37 10.02 -17.52
N THR A 347 1.23 11.04 -17.51
CA THR A 347 1.91 11.55 -18.71
C THR A 347 3.42 11.26 -18.67
N PRO A 348 3.83 9.99 -18.82
CA PRO A 348 5.23 9.61 -18.63
C PRO A 348 6.15 10.11 -19.75
N ASN A 349 5.61 10.49 -20.92
CA ASN A 349 6.35 11.06 -22.05
C ASN A 349 7.57 10.20 -22.47
N LEU A 350 7.35 8.89 -22.56
CA LEU A 350 8.35 7.90 -23.00
C LEU A 350 8.51 7.95 -24.53
N PRO A 351 9.47 7.22 -25.14
CA PRO A 351 9.66 7.24 -26.60
C PRO A 351 8.40 6.95 -27.42
N VAL A 352 7.57 5.99 -26.98
CA VAL A 352 6.29 5.65 -27.63
C VAL A 352 5.10 5.99 -26.75
N VAL A 353 5.06 5.55 -25.50
CA VAL A 353 3.93 5.79 -24.59
C VAL A 353 3.99 7.21 -24.02
N GLN A 354 3.11 8.07 -24.49
CA GLN A 354 3.08 9.50 -24.11
C GLN A 354 2.19 9.77 -22.90
N GLU A 355 1.07 9.05 -22.80
CA GLU A 355 0.04 9.21 -21.77
C GLU A 355 -0.68 7.88 -21.53
N VAL A 356 -1.08 7.61 -20.29
CA VAL A 356 -1.92 6.48 -19.88
C VAL A 356 -2.96 6.99 -18.89
N ALA A 357 -4.24 6.87 -19.22
CA ALA A 357 -5.32 7.46 -18.43
C ALA A 357 -6.56 6.57 -18.39
N GLN A 358 -7.31 6.64 -17.30
CA GLN A 358 -8.55 5.90 -17.15
C GLN A 358 -9.65 6.52 -18.02
N LEU A 359 -10.33 5.68 -18.78
CA LEU A 359 -11.47 6.03 -19.61
C LEU A 359 -12.80 5.79 -18.87
N GLY A 360 -12.84 4.79 -17.99
CA GLY A 360 -14.03 4.42 -17.22
C GLY A 360 -13.79 3.34 -16.16
N ASP A 361 -14.68 3.29 -15.18
CA ASP A 361 -14.70 2.30 -14.08
C ASP A 361 -16.15 2.19 -13.59
N PHE A 362 -16.92 1.31 -14.23
CA PHE A 362 -18.36 1.16 -13.97
C PHE A 362 -18.78 -0.29 -14.15
N GLU A 363 -19.62 -0.81 -13.26
CA GLU A 363 -20.15 -2.19 -13.32
C GLU A 363 -19.08 -3.28 -13.51
N ALA A 364 -17.92 -3.11 -12.86
CA ALA A 364 -16.75 -3.98 -13.00
C ALA A 364 -16.19 -4.07 -14.43
N VAL A 365 -16.46 -3.05 -15.25
CA VAL A 365 -15.76 -2.79 -16.50
C VAL A 365 -14.81 -1.62 -16.25
N LEU A 366 -13.53 -1.93 -16.28
CA LEU A 366 -12.45 -0.96 -16.08
C LEU A 366 -11.75 -0.72 -17.40
N SER A 367 -11.74 0.53 -17.88
CA SER A 367 -11.16 0.89 -19.15
C SER A 367 -10.08 1.96 -19.00
N TRP A 368 -8.99 1.79 -19.75
CA TRP A 368 -7.85 2.69 -19.82
C TRP A 368 -7.50 2.96 -21.28
N GLY A 369 -6.98 4.14 -21.55
CA GLY A 369 -6.39 4.53 -22.82
C GLY A 369 -4.89 4.73 -22.63
N ALA A 370 -4.12 4.44 -23.67
CA ALA A 370 -2.75 4.90 -23.79
C ALA A 370 -2.61 5.70 -25.09
N GLY A 371 -2.10 6.92 -24.97
CA GLY A 371 -1.71 7.78 -26.09
C GLY A 371 -0.30 7.45 -26.53
N LEU A 372 -0.12 7.13 -27.83
CA LEU A 372 1.13 6.67 -28.41
C LEU A 372 1.68 7.70 -29.41
N SER A 373 2.99 7.94 -29.43
CA SER A 373 3.63 8.84 -30.40
C SER A 373 3.47 8.37 -31.84
N ARG A 374 3.31 7.05 -32.03
CA ARG A 374 3.10 6.37 -33.31
C ARG A 374 2.37 5.04 -33.12
N ALA A 375 1.76 4.54 -34.19
CA ALA A 375 1.24 3.17 -34.22
C ALA A 375 2.39 2.19 -33.96
N SER A 376 2.20 1.29 -32.98
CA SER A 376 3.22 0.35 -32.52
C SER A 376 2.61 -1.03 -32.28
N CYS A 377 3.44 -2.05 -32.42
CA CYS A 377 3.06 -3.44 -32.21
C CYS A 377 3.23 -3.80 -30.73
N LEU A 378 2.45 -4.78 -30.26
CA LEU A 378 2.32 -5.10 -28.85
C LEU A 378 2.73 -6.54 -28.58
N ARG A 379 3.19 -6.82 -27.37
CA ARG A 379 3.18 -8.18 -26.82
C ARG A 379 2.75 -8.11 -25.36
N THR A 380 2.20 -9.21 -24.87
CA THR A 380 1.65 -9.29 -23.53
C THR A 380 2.33 -10.38 -22.72
N LEU A 381 2.31 -10.21 -21.41
CA LEU A 381 2.67 -11.24 -20.46
C LEU A 381 1.72 -11.21 -19.28
N GLU A 382 1.08 -12.35 -19.03
CA GLU A 382 0.19 -12.54 -17.89
C GLU A 382 0.98 -13.18 -16.74
N LEU A 383 0.99 -12.53 -15.59
CA LEU A 383 1.71 -12.99 -14.41
C LEU A 383 0.73 -13.28 -13.27
N SER A 384 1.06 -14.28 -12.47
CA SER A 384 0.40 -14.55 -11.19
C SER A 384 1.37 -14.24 -10.04
N ASN A 385 0.84 -13.89 -8.87
CA ASN A 385 1.58 -13.68 -7.62
C ASN A 385 2.69 -12.58 -7.67
N PRO A 386 2.35 -11.28 -7.74
CA PRO A 386 1.01 -10.72 -7.83
C PRO A 386 0.43 -10.83 -9.23
N THR A 387 -0.90 -10.81 -9.33
CA THR A 387 -1.64 -10.87 -10.60
C THR A 387 -1.37 -9.62 -11.41
N ARG A 388 -0.78 -9.75 -12.61
CA ARG A 388 -0.45 -8.61 -13.46
C ARG A 388 -0.73 -8.90 -14.93
N LEU A 389 -1.23 -7.89 -15.63
CA LEU A 389 -1.12 -7.80 -17.09
C LEU A 389 0.05 -6.88 -17.41
N VAL A 390 1.04 -7.41 -18.12
CA VAL A 390 2.16 -6.65 -18.68
C VAL A 390 1.91 -6.44 -20.17
N ILE A 391 2.02 -5.21 -20.64
CA ILE A 391 1.89 -4.82 -22.04
C ILE A 391 3.18 -4.14 -22.45
N ASP A 392 3.91 -4.75 -23.38
CA ASP A 392 5.08 -4.14 -24.01
C ASP A 392 4.64 -3.49 -25.32
N VAL A 393 5.02 -2.24 -25.52
CA VAL A 393 4.78 -1.42 -26.70
C VAL A 393 6.11 -1.20 -27.42
N GLN A 394 6.26 -1.74 -28.62
CA GLN A 394 7.53 -1.72 -29.34
C GLN A 394 8.04 -0.30 -29.60
N THR A 395 9.30 -0.02 -29.24
CA THR A 395 9.97 1.25 -29.59
C THR A 395 10.76 1.09 -30.89
N PRO A 396 11.12 2.20 -31.56
CA PRO A 396 11.94 2.18 -32.78
C PRO A 396 13.30 1.49 -32.62
#